data_AF-A0A7W0BYZ4-F1
#
_entry.id   AF-A0A7W0BYZ4-F1
#
_cell.length_a   1.000
_cell.length_b   1.000
_cell.length_c   1.000
_cell.angle_alpha   90.00
_cell.angle_beta   90.00
_cell.angle_gamma   90.00
#
_symmetry.space_group_name_H-M   'P 1'
#
loop_
_entity.id
_entity.type
_entity.pdbx_description
1 polymer ?
#
loop_
_entity_poly.entity_id
_entity_poly.type
_entity_poly.pdbx_seq_one_letter_code
_entity_poly.pdbx_strand_id
1 'polypeptide(L)' 'MDYQQKQWKEKAADYKMYAGVLVALSVFLYIGTLLPITPEKKPYLIGVIMILLTGSFFFYQKAIKYIRLLREFEQ' A
#
# COMPACT_ATOMS: atom_id res chain seq x y z
N MET A 1 12.15 -5.53 -27.23
CA MET A 1 11.28 -6.32 -26.32
C MET A 1 11.66 -6.11 -24.85
N ASP A 2 12.95 -5.96 -24.50
CA ASP A 2 13.40 -5.71 -23.11
C ASP A 2 12.89 -4.44 -22.41
N TYR A 3 12.72 -3.33 -23.15
CA TYR A 3 12.40 -2.04 -22.54
C TYR A 3 11.02 -2.00 -21.86
N GLN A 4 10.04 -2.70 -22.43
CA GLN A 4 8.67 -2.77 -21.91
C GLN A 4 8.61 -3.60 -20.62
N GLN A 5 9.30 -4.74 -20.58
CA GLN A 5 9.40 -5.57 -19.37
C GLN A 5 10.09 -4.84 -18.23
N LYS A 6 11.14 -4.07 -18.52
CA LYS A 6 11.86 -3.27 -17.52
C LYS A 6 10.96 -2.20 -16.89
N GLN A 7 10.19 -1.47 -17.70
CA GLN A 7 9.22 -0.47 -17.20
C GLN A 7 8.09 -1.10 -16.36
N TRP A 8 7.63 -2.29 -16.72
CA TRP A 8 6.58 -2.96 -15.95
C TRP A 8 7.12 -3.44 -14.59
N LYS A 9 8.37 -3.91 -14.54
CA LYS A 9 9.07 -4.27 -13.29
C LYS A 9 9.24 -3.06 -12.37
N GLU A 10 9.66 -1.92 -12.92
CA GLU A 10 9.75 -0.66 -12.16
C GLU A 10 8.39 -0.22 -11.62
N LYS A 11 7.34 -0.19 -12.45
CA LYS A 11 5.98 0.15 -11.99
C LYS A 11 5.49 -0.79 -10.89
N ALA A 12 5.76 -2.08 -10.99
CA ALA A 12 5.39 -3.03 -9.95
C ALA A 12 6.14 -2.80 -8.64
N ALA A 13 7.43 -2.45 -8.72
CA ALA A 13 8.24 -2.08 -7.56
C ALA A 13 7.69 -0.80 -6.89
N ASP A 14 7.32 0.21 -7.68
CA ASP A 14 6.72 1.44 -7.18
C ASP A 14 5.41 1.17 -6.45
N TYR A 15 4.48 0.43 -7.06
CA TYR A 15 3.20 0.10 -6.40
C TYR A 15 3.39 -0.69 -5.11
N LYS A 16 4.40 -1.55 -5.04
CA LYS A 16 4.75 -2.29 -3.82
C LYS A 16 5.31 -1.35 -2.75
N MET A 17 6.14 -0.38 -3.14
CA MET A 17 6.66 0.65 -2.23
C MET A 17 5.55 1.55 -1.71
N TYR A 18 4.63 2.02 -2.57
CA TYR A 18 3.46 2.81 -2.16
C TYR A 18 2.56 2.06 -1.17
N ALA A 19 2.27 0.78 -1.43
CA ALA A 19 1.53 -0.06 -0.49
C ALA A 19 2.26 -0.16 0.86
N GLY A 20 3.58 -0.41 0.84
CA GLY A 20 4.41 -0.44 2.04
C GLY A 20 4.37 0.85 2.85
N VAL A 21 4.50 2.00 2.18
CA VAL A 21 4.42 3.33 2.83
C VAL A 21 3.04 3.56 3.45
N LEU A 22 1.95 3.21 2.75
CA LEU A 22 0.59 3.31 3.30
C LEU A 22 0.39 2.43 4.54
N VAL A 23 0.95 1.21 4.55
CA VAL A 23 0.92 0.35 5.76
C VAL A 23 1.73 1.00 6.89
N ALA A 24 2.95 1.45 6.62
CA ALA A 24 3.80 2.08 7.62
C ALA A 24 3.13 3.32 8.25
N LEU A 25 2.52 4.18 7.42
CA LEU A 25 1.73 5.32 7.89
C LEU A 25 0.53 4.89 8.74
N SER A 26 -0.16 3.82 8.36
CA SER A 26 -1.29 3.27 9.12
C SER A 26 -0.86 2.79 10.51
N VAL A 27 0.26 2.07 10.60
CA VAL A 27 0.85 1.62 11.88
C VAL A 27 1.28 2.82 12.72
N PHE A 28 1.94 3.81 12.12
CA PHE A 28 2.36 5.02 12.81
C PHE A 28 1.17 5.81 13.39
N LEU A 29 0.11 5.99 12.61
CA LEU A 29 -1.12 6.62 13.06
C LEU A 29 -1.81 5.82 14.17
N TYR A 30 -1.80 4.49 14.08
CA TYR A 30 -2.33 3.62 15.12
C TYR A 30 -1.55 3.78 16.44
N ILE A 31 -0.21 3.83 16.39
CA ILE A 31 0.61 4.13 17.58
C ILE A 31 0.23 5.52 18.14
N GLY A 32 -0.02 6.50 17.28
CA GLY A 32 -0.53 7.82 17.68
C GLY A 32 -1.86 7.78 18.44
N THR A 33 -2.69 6.75 18.26
CA THR A 33 -3.94 6.57 19.03
C THR A 33 -3.73 6.09 20.46
N LEU A 34 -2.56 5.51 20.77
CA LEU A 34 -2.18 5.08 22.12
C LEU A 34 -1.80 6.26 23.02
N LEU A 35 -1.44 7.40 22.43
CA LEU A 35 -1.22 8.64 23.15
C LEU A 35 -2.56 9.17 23.71
N PRO A 36 -2.54 9.95 24.81
CA PRO A 36 -3.75 10.53 25.38
C PRO A 36 -4.35 11.59 24.45
N ILE A 37 -5.15 11.12 23.49
CA ILE A 37 -5.93 11.93 22.58
C ILE A 37 -7.38 12.01 23.06
N THR A 38 -8.05 13.13 22.74
CA THR A 38 -9.46 13.36 23.07
C THR A 38 -10.32 12.18 22.61
N PRO A 39 -11.17 11.59 23.47
CA PRO A 39 -11.97 10.40 23.13
C PRO A 39 -12.81 10.58 21.87
N GLU A 40 -13.29 11.79 21.64
CA GLU A 40 -14.10 12.20 20.49
C GLU A 40 -13.36 12.08 19.15
N LYS A 41 -12.02 12.18 19.16
CA LYS A 41 -11.19 12.12 17.94
C LYS A 41 -10.67 10.72 17.62
N LYS A 42 -10.73 9.79 18.58
CA LYS A 42 -10.32 8.39 18.40
C LYS A 42 -11.05 7.68 17.23
N PRO A 43 -12.39 7.73 17.10
CA PRO A 43 -13.08 7.03 16.01
C PRO A 43 -12.72 7.59 14.63
N TYR A 44 -12.48 8.90 14.51
CA TYR A 44 -12.04 9.52 13.26
C TYR A 44 -10.65 9.03 12.84
N LEU A 45 -9.69 8.95 13.77
CA LEU A 45 -8.35 8.43 13.49
C LEU A 45 -8.39 6.97 13.03
N ILE A 46 -9.18 6.14 13.71
CA ILE A 46 -9.37 4.73 13.35
C ILE A 46 -10.01 4.62 11.95
N GLY A 47 -10.98 5.48 11.64
CA GLY A 47 -11.57 5.56 10.30
C GLY A 47 -10.55 5.89 9.21
N VAL A 48 -9.66 6.85 9.45
CA VAL A 48 -8.57 7.21 8.52
C VAL A 48 -7.59 6.04 8.34
N ILE A 49 -7.22 5.35 9.42
CA ILE A 49 -6.35 4.15 9.36
C ILE A 49 -7.02 3.06 8.51
N MET A 50 -8.31 2.81 8.69
CA MET A 50 -9.06 1.83 7.88
C MET A 50 -9.04 2.18 6.38
N ILE A 51 -9.20 3.46 6.03
CA ILE A 51 -9.13 3.94 4.64
C ILE A 51 -7.72 3.73 4.06
N LEU A 52 -6.67 4.09 4.82
CA LEU A 52 -5.27 3.92 4.42
C LEU A 52 -4.91 2.44 4.21
N LEU A 53 -5.37 1.56 5.10
CA LEU A 53 -5.16 0.11 4.98
C LEU A 53 -5.91 -0.47 3.78
N THR A 54 -7.16 -0.05 3.54
CA THR A 54 -7.93 -0.48 2.37
C THR A 54 -7.27 -0.04 1.07
N GLY A 55 -6.80 1.22 1.02
CA GLY A 55 -6.03 1.75 -0.09
C GLY A 55 -4.72 0.98 -0.31
N SER A 56 -3.98 0.69 0.76
CA SER A 56 -2.75 -0.11 0.69
C SER A 56 -3.01 -1.49 0.11
N PHE A 57 -4.05 -2.17 0.59
CA PHE A 57 -4.42 -3.50 0.11
C PHE A 57 -4.78 -3.48 -1.38
N PHE A 58 -5.50 -2.45 -1.84
CA PHE A 58 -5.83 -2.28 -3.25
C PHE A 58 -4.57 -2.07 -4.12
N PHE A 59 -3.64 -1.21 -3.68
CA PHE A 59 -2.36 -1.01 -4.37
C PHE A 59 -1.51 -2.27 -4.38
N TYR A 60 -1.49 -3.03 -3.29
CA TYR A 60 -0.76 -4.29 -3.19
C TYR A 60 -1.32 -5.34 -4.15
N GLN A 61 -2.65 -5.47 -4.25
CA GLN A 61 -3.27 -6.36 -5.22
C GLN A 61 -2.97 -5.97 -6.67
N LYS A 62 -3.01 -4.66 -6.98
CA LYS A 62 -2.61 -4.16 -8.30
C LYS A 62 -1.16 -4.53 -8.60
N ALA A 63 -0.24 -4.29 -7.66
CA ALA A 63 1.18 -4.66 -7.80
C ALA A 63 1.36 -6.15 -8.08
N ILE A 64 0.70 -7.03 -7.31
CA ILE A 64 0.75 -8.49 -7.52
C ILE A 64 0.23 -8.87 -8.90
N LYS A 65 -0.86 -8.23 -9.36
CA LYS A 65 -1.41 -8.50 -10.70
C LYS A 65 -0.41 -8.18 -11.80
N TYR A 66 0.29 -7.04 -11.72
CA TYR A 66 1.33 -6.68 -12.67
C TYR A 66 2.54 -7.64 -12.60
N ILE A 67 2.98 -8.03 -11.40
CA ILE A 67 4.08 -9.00 -11.22
C ILE A 67 3.72 -10.38 -11.79
N ARG A 68 2.47 -10.83 -11.62
CA ARG A 68 2.00 -12.08 -12.22
C ARG A 68 2.00 -12.02 -13.74
N LEU A 69 1.48 -10.94 -14.32
CA LEU A 69 1.46 -10.77 -15.78
C LEU A 69 2.87 -10.76 -16.38
N LEU A 70 3.82 -10.10 -15.71
CA LEU A 70 5.24 -10.10 -16.08
C LEU A 70 5.83 -11.52 -16.10
N ARG A 71 5.48 -12.33 -15.09
CA ARG A 71 6.00 -13.70 -14.96
C ARG A 71 5.44 -14.65 -16.02
N GLU A 72 4.17 -14.48 -16.40
CA GLU A 72 3.56 -15.25 -17.51
C GLU A 72 4.15 -14.87 -18.87
N PHE A 73 4.60 -13.63 -19.05
CA PHE A 73 5.27 -13.18 -20.29
C PHE A 73 6.76 -13.55 -20.39
N GLU A 74 7.37 -13.98 -19.28
CA GLU A 74 8.78 -14.38 -19.20
C GLU A 74 8.95 -15.92 -19.40
N GLN A 75 7.84 -16.67 -19.49
CA GLN A 75 7.79 -18.09 -19.86
C GLN A 75 7.44 -18.28 -21.35
#